data_AF-A0A2E8HAU4-F1
#
_entry.id   AF-A0A2E8HAU4-F1
#
_cell.length_a   1.000
_cell.length_b   1.000
_cell.length_c   1.000
_cell.angle_alpha   90.00
_cell.angle_beta   90.00
_cell.angle_gamma   90.00
#
_symmetry.space_group_name_H-M   'P 1'
#
loop_
_entity.id
_entity.type
_entity.pdbx_description
1 polymer ?
#
loop_
_entity_poly.entity_id
_entity_poly.type
_entity_poly.pdbx_seq_one_letter_code
_entity_poly.pdbx_strand_id
1 'polypeptide(L)'
;MNVSVSLTAVEGQTEPHLVQSDIADTAGGRVSGHLNCRPCWIFFLTNLKAVLEGRGDLRGDDPKRVSSMEAGFVPLSKSRM
;
A
#
# COMPACT_ATOMS: atom_id res chain seq x y z
N MET A 1 -4.43 -13.19 -10.70
CA MET A 1 -3.75 -12.09 -10.00
C MET A 1 -2.31 -12.47 -9.78
N ASN A 2 -1.40 -11.72 -10.39
CA ASN A 2 0.03 -11.92 -10.31
C ASN A 2 0.68 -10.62 -9.80
N VAL A 3 1.78 -10.75 -9.06
CA VAL A 3 2.56 -9.61 -8.56
C VAL A 3 4.01 -9.85 -8.93
N SER A 4 4.60 -8.91 -9.65
CA SER A 4 6.04 -8.89 -9.94
C SER A 4 6.70 -7.70 -9.27
N VAL A 5 7.90 -7.92 -8.77
CA VAL A 5 8.75 -6.88 -8.18
C VAL A 5 10.11 -6.98 -8.84
N SER A 6 10.60 -5.88 -9.39
CA SER A 6 11.97 -5.74 -9.87
C SER A 6 12.64 -4.59 -9.12
N LEU A 7 13.92 -4.75 -8.80
CA LEU A 7 14.70 -3.74 -8.10
C LEU A 7 15.73 -3.16 -9.07
N THR A 8 15.82 -1.84 -9.11
CA THR A 8 16.78 -1.12 -9.95
C THR A 8 17.65 -0.23 -9.08
N ALA A 9 18.96 -0.27 -9.30
CA ALA A 9 19.87 0.65 -8.64
C ALA A 9 19.79 2.03 -9.32
N VAL A 10 19.55 3.08 -8.54
CA VAL A 10 19.45 4.47 -9.02
C VAL A 10 20.20 5.37 -8.04
N GLU A 11 21.29 5.99 -8.49
CA GLU A 11 22.04 7.00 -7.71
C GLU A 11 22.39 6.58 -6.27
N GLY A 12 22.90 5.35 -6.09
CA GLY A 12 23.24 4.81 -4.77
C GLY A 12 22.03 4.41 -3.91
N GLN A 13 20.82 4.47 -4.47
CA GLN A 13 19.58 3.99 -3.88
C GLN A 13 19.03 2.79 -4.65
N THR A 14 17.94 2.21 -4.14
CA THR A 14 17.19 1.14 -4.80
C THR A 14 15.76 1.62 -5.07
N GLU A 15 15.38 1.62 -6.34
CA GLU A 15 14.01 1.87 -6.78
C GLU A 15 13.29 0.53 -6.98
N PRO A 16 12.22 0.24 -6.20
CA PRO A 16 11.38 -0.92 -6.43
C PRO A 16 10.31 -0.60 -7.48
N HIS A 17 10.25 -1.42 -8.53
CA HIS A 17 9.17 -1.40 -9.50
C HIS A 17 8.24 -2.60 -9.24
N LEU A 18 7.03 -2.31 -8.76
CA LEU A 18 6.00 -3.29 -8.44
C LEU A 18 4.87 -3.22 -9.47
N VAL A 19 4.56 -4.35 -10.09
CA VAL A 19 3.44 -4.49 -11.03
C VAL A 19 2.50 -5.57 -10.53
N GLN A 20 1.21 -5.23 -10.41
CA GLN A 20 0.16 -6.19 -10.12
C GLN A 20 -0.73 -6.34 -11.37
N SER A 21 -0.79 -7.57 -11.91
CA SER A 21 -1.51 -7.90 -13.14
C SER A 21 -2.59 -8.96 -12.89
N ASP A 22 -3.39 -9.22 -13.93
CA ASP A 22 -4.44 -10.25 -13.93
C ASP A 22 -5.44 -10.03 -12.78
N ILE A 23 -5.77 -8.76 -12.55
CA ILE A 23 -6.83 -8.35 -11.65
C ILE A 23 -8.14 -8.54 -12.39
N ALA A 24 -9.08 -9.26 -11.77
CA ALA A 24 -10.35 -9.55 -12.40
C ALA A 24 -11.16 -8.28 -12.65
N ASP A 25 -11.72 -8.11 -13.85
CA ASP A 25 -12.61 -6.99 -14.17
C ASP A 25 -14.08 -7.25 -13.76
N THR A 26 -14.26 -7.95 -12.64
CA THR A 26 -15.56 -8.07 -11.99
C THR A 26 -15.79 -6.87 -11.07
N ALA A 27 -17.02 -6.63 -10.63
CA ALA A 27 -17.30 -5.57 -9.66
C ALA A 27 -16.44 -5.71 -8.38
N GLY A 28 -16.27 -6.94 -7.89
CA GLY A 28 -15.39 -7.23 -6.74
C GLY A 28 -13.91 -7.03 -7.05
N GLY A 29 -13.43 -7.41 -8.24
CA GLY A 29 -12.04 -7.22 -8.62
C GLY A 29 -11.66 -5.75 -8.88
N ARG A 30 -12.58 -4.93 -9.40
CA ARG A 30 -12.42 -3.47 -9.50
C ARG A 30 -12.29 -2.81 -8.12
N VAL A 31 -13.10 -3.21 -7.15
CA VAL A 31 -13.02 -2.62 -5.80
C VAL A 31 -11.82 -3.16 -5.02
N SER A 32 -11.76 -4.48 -4.81
CA SER A 32 -10.74 -5.07 -3.93
C SER A 32 -9.37 -5.18 -4.57
N GLY A 33 -9.30 -5.38 -5.89
CA GLY A 33 -8.04 -5.48 -6.62
C GLY A 33 -7.53 -4.11 -7.08
N HIS A 34 -8.28 -3.42 -7.94
CA HIS A 34 -7.82 -2.17 -8.54
C HIS A 34 -7.79 -1.00 -7.54
N LEU A 35 -8.85 -0.79 -6.75
CA LEU A 35 -8.93 0.35 -5.84
C LEU A 35 -8.21 0.10 -4.50
N ASN A 36 -8.37 -1.09 -3.90
CA ASN A 36 -7.79 -1.35 -2.59
C ASN A 36 -6.31 -1.77 -2.62
N CYS A 37 -5.83 -2.56 -3.60
CA CYS A 37 -4.43 -3.01 -3.55
C CYS A 37 -3.42 -1.88 -3.72
N ARG A 38 -3.76 -0.82 -4.47
CA ARG A 38 -2.86 0.34 -4.67
C ARG A 38 -2.46 1.01 -3.35
N PRO A 39 -3.40 1.48 -2.50
CA PRO A 39 -3.04 2.05 -1.19
C PRO A 39 -2.40 1.01 -0.26
N CYS A 40 -2.73 -0.28 -0.35
CA CYS A 40 -2.03 -1.32 0.40
C CYS A 40 -0.53 -1.38 0.07
N TRP A 41 -0.19 -1.40 -1.22
CA TRP A 41 1.21 -1.43 -1.63
C TRP A 41 1.96 -0.18 -1.24
N ILE A 42 1.34 1.00 -1.39
CA ILE A 42 1.94 2.27 -0.97
C ILE A 42 2.24 2.23 0.53
N PHE A 43 1.25 1.88 1.36
CA PHE A 43 1.44 1.80 2.81
C PHE A 43 2.55 0.83 3.20
N PHE A 44 2.55 -0.37 2.61
CA PHE A 44 3.57 -1.38 2.86
C PHE A 44 4.97 -0.90 2.47
N LEU A 45 5.15 -0.32 1.29
CA LEU A 45 6.44 0.17 0.81
C LEU A 45 6.94 1.37 1.63
N THR A 46 6.04 2.25 2.07
CA THR A 46 6.37 3.34 3.00
C THR A 46 6.88 2.78 4.33
N ASN A 47 6.20 1.77 4.89
CA ASN A 47 6.65 1.15 6.12
C ASN A 47 7.99 0.44 5.96
N LEU A 48 8.17 -0.29 4.85
CA LEU A 48 9.43 -0.95 4.53
C LEU A 48 10.59 0.06 4.46
N LYS A 49 10.39 1.21 3.80
CA LYS A 49 11.39 2.28 3.76
C LYS A 49 11.73 2.78 5.17
N ALA A 50 10.72 3.05 6.01
CA ALA A 50 10.95 3.52 7.38
C ALA A 50 11.78 2.52 8.21
N VAL A 51 11.48 1.22 8.11
CA VAL A 51 12.24 0.17 8.78
C VAL A 51 13.69 0.12 8.28
N LEU A 52 13.89 0.17 6.96
CA LEU A 52 15.23 0.16 6.36
C LEU A 52 16.06 1.40 6.73
N GLU A 53 15.41 2.54 6.96
CA GLU A 53 16.05 3.78 7.43
C GLU A 53 16.25 3.83 8.97
N GLY A 54 15.89 2.77 9.70
CA GLY A 54 16.02 2.71 11.16
C GLY A 54 15.00 3.58 11.92
N ARG A 55 13.93 4.05 11.25
CA ARG A 55 12.87 4.88 11.86
C ARG A 55 11.81 4.07 12.62
N GLY A 56 11.94 2.74 12.65
CA GLY A 56 11.00 1.82 13.30
C GLY A 56 9.81 1.43 12.43
N ASP A 57 8.98 0.52 12.95
CA ASP A 57 7.75 0.07 12.29
C ASP A 57 6.63 1.08 12.52
N LEU A 58 6.16 1.73 11.45
CA LEU A 58 5.09 2.74 11.50
C LEU A 58 3.72 2.17 11.93
N ARG A 59 3.60 0.83 12.01
CA ARG A 59 2.41 0.14 12.53
C ARG A 59 2.41 0.04 14.06
N GLY A 60 3.57 0.23 14.71
CA GLY A 60 3.77 -0.06 16.13
C GLY A 60 2.91 0.76 17.09
N ASP A 61 2.56 1.99 16.72
CA ASP A 61 1.79 2.91 17.59
C ASP A 61 0.28 2.65 17.55
N ASP A 62 -0.22 1.97 16.52
CA ASP A 62 -1.65 1.62 16.39
C ASP A 62 -1.80 0.37 15.50
N PRO A 63 -1.97 -0.82 16.10
CA PRO A 63 -2.16 -2.07 15.37
C PRO A 63 -3.37 -2.08 14.43
N LYS A 64 -4.31 -1.13 14.54
CA LYS A 64 -5.44 -1.02 13.60
C LYS A 64 -5.01 -0.44 12.25
N ARG A 65 -3.85 0.22 12.17
CA ARG A 65 -3.27 0.75 10.93
C ARG A 65 -2.66 -0.31 10.03
N VAL A 66 -2.65 -1.58 10.45
CA VAL A 66 -2.13 -2.71 9.65
C VAL A 66 -2.94 -2.97 8.38
N SER A 67 -4.17 -2.44 8.30
CA SER A 67 -5.04 -2.57 7.14
C SER A 67 -5.29 -1.22 6.48
N SER A 68 -4.66 -1.03 5.33
CA SER A 68 -5.02 0.03 4.38
C SER A 68 -6.43 -0.14 3.79
N MET A 69 -7.07 -1.31 3.98
CA MET A 69 -8.49 -1.50 3.61
C MET A 69 -9.43 -0.83 4.60
N GLU A 70 -9.03 -0.67 5.86
CA GLU A 70 -9.77 0.10 6.88
C GLU A 70 -9.37 1.58 6.88
N ALA A 71 -8.18 1.90 6.37
CA ALA A 71 -7.80 3.26 5.97
C ALA A 71 -8.50 3.68 4.66
N GLY A 72 -9.81 3.44 4.57
CA GLY A 72 -10.63 4.09 3.55
C GLY A 72 -10.53 5.60 3.71
N PHE A 73 -10.58 6.33 2.59
CA PHE A 73 -10.80 7.77 2.61
C PHE A 73 -12.14 8.03 3.30
N VAL A 74 -12.12 8.49 4.56
CA VAL A 74 -13.29 9.08 5.21
C VAL A 74 -13.32 10.54 4.75
N PRO A 75 -14.27 10.94 3.88
CA PRO A 75 -14.39 12.33 3.51
C PRO A 75 -14.66 13.13 4.78
N LEU A 76 -14.00 14.27 4.96
CA LEU A 76 -14.22 15.17 6.10
C LEU A 76 -15.70 15.57 6.27
N SER A 77 -16.52 15.43 5.22
CA SER A 77 -17.96 15.63 5.27
C SER A 77 -18.72 14.61 6.14
N LYS A 78 -18.13 13.45 6.46
CA LYS A 78 -18.73 12.41 7.32
C LYS A 78 -18.24 12.43 8.76
N SER A 79 -17.24 13.24 9.11
CA SER A 79 -16.68 13.32 10.47
C SER A 79 -17.39 14.33 11.39
N ARG A 80 -18.55 14.87 10.97
CA ARG A 80 -19.36 15.87 11.69
C ARG A 80 -20.80 15.40 11.99
N MET A 81 -21.00 14.12 12.24
CA MET A 81 -22.23 13.62 12.88
C MET A 81 -21.91 13.09 14.27
#